data_AF-A0A660XP26-F1
#
_entry.id   AF-A0A660XP26-F1
#
_cell.length_a   1.000
_cell.length_b   1.000
_cell.length_c   1.000
_cell.angle_alpha   90.00
_cell.angle_beta   90.00
_cell.angle_gamma   90.00
#
_symmetry.space_group_name_H-M   'P 1'
#
loop_
_entity.id
_entity.type
_entity.pdbx_description
1 polymer ?
#
loop_
_entity_poly.entity_id
_entity_poly.type
_entity_poly.pdbx_seq_one_letter_code
_entity_poly.pdbx_strand_id
1 'polypeptide(L)'
;MKIKLFPFTFLIFSSLFAQQLKVVTINVWSGLDYIGSFKMGEYESRETREQRYQILINQLKELDPDIIAINEANKLPRYARRIARDM
;
A
#
# COMPACT_ATOMS: atom_id res chain seq x y z
N MET A 1 42.27 -40.54 -31.40
CA MET A 1 42.22 -39.74 -30.15
C MET A 1 40.90 -38.98 -30.13
N LYS A 2 39.90 -39.41 -29.36
CA LYS A 2 38.56 -38.77 -29.33
C LYS A 2 38.57 -37.66 -28.27
N ILE A 3 38.51 -36.42 -28.71
CA ILE A 3 38.35 -35.26 -27.81
C ILE A 3 36.89 -35.25 -27.35
N LYS A 4 36.65 -35.56 -26.07
CA LYS A 4 35.32 -35.38 -25.46
C LYS A 4 35.16 -33.89 -25.18
N LEU A 5 34.32 -33.23 -25.98
CA LEU A 5 33.87 -31.86 -25.70
C LEU A 5 32.94 -31.94 -24.47
N PHE A 6 33.45 -31.53 -23.31
CA PHE A 6 32.65 -31.31 -22.10
C PHE A 6 31.81 -30.03 -22.32
N PRO A 7 30.48 -30.04 -22.14
CA PRO A 7 29.71 -28.81 -22.12
C PRO A 7 29.78 -28.26 -20.69
N PHE A 8 30.88 -27.59 -20.33
CA PHE A 8 31.03 -26.96 -19.00
C PHE A 8 30.86 -25.45 -19.04
N THR A 9 29.92 -24.96 -19.87
CA THR A 9 29.64 -23.53 -19.96
C THR A 9 28.16 -23.26 -20.07
N PHE A 10 27.38 -23.74 -19.10
CA PHE A 10 26.13 -23.08 -18.75
C PHE A 10 26.46 -22.02 -17.69
N LEU A 11 27.06 -20.92 -18.14
CA LEU A 11 27.27 -19.73 -17.32
C LEU A 11 25.89 -19.19 -16.96
N ILE A 12 25.52 -19.44 -15.72
CA ILE A 12 24.34 -18.94 -15.04
C ILE A 12 24.33 -17.41 -15.17
N PHE A 13 23.56 -16.88 -16.12
CA PHE A 13 23.05 -15.51 -16.07
C PHE A 13 21.98 -15.47 -14.97
N SER A 14 22.39 -15.67 -13.71
CA SER A 14 21.58 -15.22 -12.59
C SER A 14 21.74 -13.71 -12.59
N SER A 15 20.83 -13.04 -13.29
CA SER A 15 20.59 -11.63 -13.09
C SER A 15 20.48 -11.38 -11.59
N LEU A 16 21.48 -10.68 -11.04
CA LEU A 16 21.42 -10.08 -9.72
C LEU A 16 20.38 -8.94 -9.79
N PHE A 17 19.11 -9.29 -9.93
CA PHE A 17 18.03 -8.33 -9.76
C PHE A 17 17.99 -7.98 -8.27
N ALA A 18 18.41 -6.76 -7.94
CA ALA A 18 18.12 -6.21 -6.63
C ALA A 18 16.60 -6.21 -6.44
N GLN A 19 16.12 -6.85 -5.39
CA GLN A 19 14.70 -6.79 -5.05
C GLN A 19 14.36 -5.34 -4.66
N GLN A 20 13.35 -4.78 -5.32
CA GLN A 20 12.85 -3.44 -5.01
C GLN A 20 11.66 -3.57 -4.07
N LEU A 21 11.65 -2.79 -2.99
CA LEU A 21 10.54 -2.68 -2.04
C LEU A 21 10.00 -1.25 -2.10
N LYS A 22 8.72 -1.09 -2.44
CA LYS A 22 8.04 0.20 -2.50
C LYS A 22 7.15 0.38 -1.27
N VAL A 23 7.55 1.33 -0.42
CA VAL A 23 6.85 1.64 0.82
C VAL A 23 6.17 2.99 0.69
N VAL A 24 4.86 3.03 0.94
CA VAL A 24 4.09 4.27 1.03
C VAL A 24 3.76 4.53 2.48
N THR A 25 4.03 5.75 2.95
CA THR A 25 3.52 6.28 4.21
C THR A 25 2.65 7.48 3.91
N ILE A 26 1.45 7.53 4.47
CA ILE A 26 0.50 8.62 4.20
C ILE A 26 -0.37 8.90 5.41
N ASN A 27 -0.59 10.19 5.66
CA ASN A 27 -1.62 10.67 6.56
C ASN A 27 -2.93 10.84 5.76
N VAL A 28 -3.98 10.14 6.17
CA VAL A 28 -5.25 10.09 5.41
C VAL A 28 -6.32 11.02 5.96
N TRP A 29 -5.98 11.93 6.87
CA TRP A 29 -6.90 12.87 7.52
C TRP A 29 -8.04 12.18 8.29
N SER A 30 -8.08 12.38 9.62
CA SER A 30 -9.05 11.74 10.51
C SER A 30 -10.51 12.01 10.15
N GLY A 31 -10.81 13.23 9.67
CA GLY A 31 -12.17 13.73 9.47
C GLY A 31 -12.95 13.96 10.76
N LEU A 32 -12.31 13.88 11.94
CA LEU A 32 -12.95 14.08 13.24
C LEU A 32 -12.90 15.54 13.66
N ASP A 33 -13.92 16.00 14.39
CA ASP A 33 -13.99 17.38 14.90
C ASP A 33 -13.14 17.63 16.16
N TYR A 34 -12.59 16.56 16.74
CA TYR A 34 -11.84 16.56 18.00
C TYR A 34 -12.63 17.12 19.20
N ILE A 35 -13.96 17.13 19.12
CA ILE A 35 -14.85 17.60 20.18
C ILE A 35 -15.47 16.39 20.88
N GLY A 36 -15.13 16.22 22.16
CA GLY A 36 -15.71 15.19 23.03
C GLY A 36 -14.66 14.30 23.68
N SER A 37 -15.07 13.56 24.72
CA SER A 37 -14.16 12.72 25.53
C SER A 37 -14.25 11.23 25.21
N PHE A 38 -15.42 10.73 24.79
CA PHE A 38 -15.65 9.32 24.46
C PHE A 38 -16.02 9.08 23.00
N LYS A 39 -16.60 10.09 22.35
CA LYS A 39 -16.99 10.09 20.94
C LYS A 39 -16.74 11.48 20.39
N MET A 40 -16.34 11.55 19.13
CA MET A 40 -16.14 12.78 18.37
C MET A 40 -17.13 12.83 17.22
N GLY A 41 -17.45 14.04 16.79
CA GLY A 41 -18.18 14.26 15.55
C GLY A 41 -17.26 14.14 14.34
N GLU A 42 -17.84 14.41 13.17
CA GLU A 42 -17.14 14.37 11.89
C GLU A 42 -17.31 15.72 11.19
N TYR A 43 -16.23 16.28 10.64
CA TYR A 43 -16.31 17.53 9.87
C TYR A 43 -17.00 17.35 8.52
N GLU A 44 -16.84 16.17 7.92
CA GLU A 44 -17.24 15.89 6.55
C GLU A 44 -18.47 15.00 6.47
N SER A 45 -19.33 15.26 5.49
CA SER A 45 -20.43 14.37 5.15
C SER A 45 -19.93 12.99 4.75
N ARG A 46 -20.84 12.01 4.73
CA ARG A 46 -20.49 10.65 4.31
C ARG A 46 -20.03 10.61 2.86
N GLU A 47 -20.63 11.43 2.01
CA GLU A 47 -20.39 11.51 0.58
C GLU A 47 -18.98 12.07 0.31
N THR A 48 -18.59 13.16 0.99
CA THR A 48 -17.25 13.75 0.85
C THR A 48 -16.16 12.80 1.33
N ARG A 49 -16.38 12.12 2.48
CA ARG A 49 -15.43 11.12 2.98
C ARG A 49 -15.27 9.94 2.03
N GLU A 50 -16.35 9.53 1.39
CA GLU A 50 -16.31 8.45 0.39
C GLU A 50 -15.54 8.87 -0.85
N GLN A 51 -15.78 10.08 -1.38
CA GLN A 51 -15.02 10.62 -2.51
C GLN A 51 -13.52 10.65 -2.22
N ARG A 52 -13.13 11.18 -1.06
CA ARG A 52 -11.74 11.22 -0.61
C ARG A 52 -11.12 9.83 -0.46
N TYR A 53 -11.89 8.87 0.05
CA TYR A 53 -11.46 7.47 0.13
C TYR A 53 -11.19 6.87 -1.25
N GLN A 54 -12.07 7.10 -2.23
CA GLN A 54 -11.88 6.59 -3.60
C GLN A 54 -10.66 7.22 -4.27
N ILE A 55 -10.41 8.51 -4.05
CA ILE A 55 -9.19 9.18 -4.51
C ILE A 55 -7.95 8.50 -3.91
N LEU A 56 -7.93 8.27 -2.60
CA LEU A 56 -6.83 7.58 -1.92
C LEU A 56 -6.56 6.19 -2.52
N ILE A 57 -7.61 5.37 -2.70
CA ILE A 57 -7.45 4.01 -3.24
C ILE A 57 -6.90 4.04 -4.67
N ASN A 58 -7.41 4.93 -5.53
CA ASN A 58 -6.92 5.05 -6.89
C ASN A 58 -5.44 5.44 -6.93
N GLN A 59 -5.03 6.40 -6.10
CA GLN A 59 -3.62 6.81 -6.00
C GLN A 59 -2.72 5.69 -5.46
N LEU A 60 -3.18 4.95 -4.43
CA LEU A 60 -2.43 3.80 -3.91
C LEU A 60 -2.27 2.70 -4.97
N LYS A 61 -3.30 2.43 -5.78
CA LYS A 61 -3.22 1.48 -6.89
C LYS A 61 -2.25 1.92 -7.99
N GLU A 62 -2.27 3.21 -8.35
CA GLU A 62 -1.31 3.76 -9.32
C GLU A 62 0.12 3.67 -8.83
N LEU A 63 0.35 3.85 -7.52
CA LEU A 63 1.66 3.70 -6.92
C LEU A 63 2.14 2.26 -6.85
N ASP A 64 1.23 1.28 -6.81
CA ASP A 64 1.54 -0.16 -6.67
C ASP A 64 2.57 -0.46 -5.56
N PRO A 65 2.25 -0.14 -4.28
CA PRO A 65 3.17 -0.33 -3.15
C PRO A 65 3.09 -1.75 -2.57
N ASP A 66 4.23 -2.23 -2.07
CA ASP A 66 4.30 -3.50 -1.33
C ASP A 66 3.85 -3.33 0.13
N ILE A 67 4.12 -2.16 0.71
CA ILE A 67 3.81 -1.84 2.11
C ILE A 67 3.15 -0.47 2.18
N ILE A 68 2.03 -0.40 2.90
CA ILE A 68 1.30 0.84 3.15
C ILE A 68 1.21 1.07 4.66
N ALA A 69 1.81 2.17 5.13
CA ALA A 69 1.67 2.68 6.48
C ALA A 69 0.73 3.89 6.48
N ILE A 70 -0.30 3.86 7.33
CA ILE A 70 -1.35 4.87 7.34
C ILE A 70 -1.42 5.57 8.70
N ASN A 71 -1.32 6.90 8.69
CA ASN A 71 -1.53 7.76 9.85
C ASN A 71 -2.93 8.40 9.82
N GLU A 72 -3.46 8.72 11.00
CA GLU A 72 -4.81 9.29 11.20
C GLU A 72 -5.97 8.44 10.63
N ALA A 73 -5.75 7.15 10.42
CA ALA A 73 -6.84 6.24 10.09
C ALA A 73 -7.85 6.17 11.25
N ASN A 74 -9.07 6.61 11.00
CA ASN A 74 -10.14 6.61 12.00
C ASN A 74 -11.27 5.65 11.61
N LYS A 75 -12.05 5.23 12.63
CA LYS A 75 -12.97 4.07 12.57
C LYS A 75 -12.24 2.74 12.34
N LEU A 76 -11.12 2.55 13.03
CA LEU A 76 -10.42 1.26 13.09
C LEU A 76 -11.25 0.21 13.85
N PRO A 77 -11.10 -1.09 13.53
CA PRO A 77 -10.26 -1.66 12.47
C PRO A 77 -10.90 -1.62 11.07
N ARG A 78 -12.14 -1.14 10.96
CA ARG A 78 -12.93 -1.20 9.72
C ARG A 78 -12.23 -0.50 8.56
N TYR A 79 -11.65 0.68 8.79
CA TYR A 79 -10.95 1.45 7.75
C TYR A 79 -9.78 0.68 7.13
N ALA A 80 -8.89 0.12 7.96
CA ALA A 80 -7.76 -0.67 7.49
C ALA A 80 -8.20 -1.93 6.72
N ARG A 81 -9.23 -2.64 7.21
CA ARG A 81 -9.79 -3.82 6.51
C ARG A 81 -10.40 -3.45 5.17
N ARG A 82 -11.00 -2.27 5.07
CA ARG A 82 -11.59 -1.77 3.83
C ARG A 82 -10.50 -1.53 2.79
N ILE A 83 -9.42 -0.86 3.16
CA ILE A 83 -8.27 -0.64 2.27
C ILE A 83 -7.70 -1.98 1.82
N ALA A 84 -7.41 -2.90 2.76
CA ALA A 84 -6.86 -4.20 2.42
C ALA A 84 -7.72 -5.05 1.47
N ARG A 85 -9.04 -4.83 1.46
CA ARG A 85 -9.97 -5.52 0.54
C ARG A 85 -10.07 -4.82 -0.81
N ASP A 86 -9.96 -3.49 -0.83
CA ASP A 86 -10.17 -2.69 -2.02
C ASP A 86 -8.86 -2.48 -2.82
N MET A 87 -7.69 -2.75 -2.21
CA MET A 87 -6.35 -2.80 -2.83
C MET A 87 -6.14 -4.07 -3.65
#